data_AF-A0A9D9SNM7-F1
#
_entry.id   AF-A0A9D9SNM7-F1
#
_cell.length_a   1.000
_cell.length_b   1.000
_cell.length_c   1.000
_cell.angle_alpha   90.00
_cell.angle_beta   90.00
_cell.angle_gamma   90.00
#
_symmetry.space_group_name_H-M   'P 1'
#
loop_
_entity.id
_entity.type
_entity.pdbx_description
1 polymer ?
#
loop_
_entity_poly.entity_id
_entity_poly.type
_entity_poly.pdbx_seq_one_letter_code
_entity_poly.pdbx_strand_id
1 'polypeptide(L)'
;MKRGLLFLMAMIWPLWGLAAAPDVPDPEAWVRLSPAEQAARRAELKQKLQQATPQERAAFRNRLRERLEEMPPEQRQALAERTRERWQKLDPQEKQRLINERRERVKAMSPEERRQLIEQRREILGKLSPEERALLREKLTGP
;
A
#
# COMPACT_ATOMS: atom_id res chain seq x y z
N MET A 1 18.09 4.07 13.13
CA MET A 1 17.51 3.02 14.01
C MET A 1 16.00 2.97 13.76
N LYS A 2 15.36 1.78 13.78
CA LYS A 2 13.90 1.53 13.91
C LYS A 2 13.00 2.25 12.86
N ARG A 3 12.52 1.58 11.79
CA ARG A 3 11.37 0.63 11.68
C ARG A 3 9.97 1.28 11.79
N GLY A 4 9.18 1.25 10.71
CA GLY A 4 7.74 1.59 10.74
C GLY A 4 7.03 1.74 9.38
N LEU A 5 6.36 0.66 8.97
CA LEU A 5 5.22 0.44 8.04
C LEU A 5 4.27 1.60 7.55
N LEU A 6 3.76 1.44 6.31
CA LEU A 6 2.35 1.56 5.81
C LEU A 6 1.34 2.66 6.26
N PHE A 7 0.64 3.26 5.24
CA PHE A 7 -0.84 3.43 5.06
C PHE A 7 -1.64 4.77 5.39
N LEU A 8 -2.20 5.51 4.38
CA LEU A 8 -3.68 5.83 4.17
C LEU A 8 -4.20 7.05 3.30
N MET A 9 -5.25 7.84 3.68
CA MET A 9 -6.32 8.48 2.81
C MET A 9 -7.17 9.68 3.47
N ALA A 10 -7.81 10.80 3.00
CA ALA A 10 -8.20 11.57 1.77
C ALA A 10 -9.01 12.86 2.16
N MET A 11 -9.28 13.91 1.35
CA MET A 11 -9.08 14.33 -0.08
C MET A 11 -9.61 15.80 -0.23
N ILE A 12 -9.34 16.59 -1.31
CA ILE A 12 -10.21 17.71 -1.84
C ILE A 12 -9.74 18.25 -3.25
N TRP A 13 -10.62 18.95 -3.99
CA TRP A 13 -10.61 19.25 -5.46
C TRP A 13 -11.08 20.72 -5.74
N PRO A 14 -11.29 21.24 -7.00
CA PRO A 14 -11.23 20.62 -8.35
C PRO A 14 -10.44 21.41 -9.43
N LEU A 15 -10.18 20.77 -10.59
CA LEU A 15 -10.04 21.38 -11.92
C LEU A 15 -10.13 20.26 -13.01
N TRP A 16 -10.50 20.60 -14.25
CA TRP A 16 -10.63 19.60 -15.34
C TRP A 16 -9.26 19.00 -15.70
N GLY A 17 -9.06 17.74 -15.35
CA GLY A 17 -7.76 17.09 -15.47
C GLY A 17 -7.60 16.23 -16.74
N LEU A 18 -6.36 16.20 -17.23
CA LEU A 18 -5.73 14.91 -17.55
C LEU A 18 -6.12 13.89 -16.48
N ALA A 19 -6.37 12.63 -16.85
CA ALA A 19 -6.74 11.57 -15.91
C ALA A 19 -5.60 11.29 -14.92
N ALA A 20 -5.51 12.13 -13.88
CA ALA A 20 -4.48 12.04 -12.88
C ALA A 20 -4.67 10.72 -12.14
N ALA A 21 -3.55 10.02 -11.92
CA ALA A 21 -3.52 8.88 -11.02
C ALA A 21 -4.36 9.21 -9.79
N PRO A 22 -5.33 8.35 -9.41
CA PRO A 22 -6.32 8.68 -8.39
C PRO A 22 -5.59 9.17 -7.15
N ASP A 23 -6.20 10.11 -6.41
CA ASP A 23 -5.47 10.78 -5.33
C ASP A 23 -4.77 9.77 -4.43
N VAL A 24 -3.54 10.09 -4.03
CA VAL A 24 -2.88 9.38 -2.94
C VAL A 24 -3.22 10.15 -1.70
N PRO A 25 -4.12 9.67 -0.85
CA PRO A 25 -4.82 10.59 0.01
C PRO A 25 -4.14 10.61 1.40
N ASP A 26 -4.66 11.31 2.41
CA ASP A 26 -3.89 11.61 3.64
C ASP A 26 -3.90 10.50 4.73
N PRO A 27 -2.74 9.93 5.14
CA PRO A 27 -2.68 8.87 6.15
C PRO A 27 -3.35 9.18 7.50
N GLU A 28 -3.24 10.41 8.04
CA GLU A 28 -3.87 10.73 9.32
C GLU A 28 -5.40 10.82 9.21
N ALA A 29 -5.91 11.42 8.13
CA ALA A 29 -7.33 11.64 7.91
C ALA A 29 -8.13 10.32 7.92
N TRP A 30 -7.62 9.23 7.33
CA TRP A 30 -8.33 7.94 7.29
C TRP A 30 -8.39 7.28 8.65
N VAL A 31 -7.34 7.44 9.45
CA VAL A 31 -7.28 6.87 10.80
C VAL A 31 -8.37 7.49 11.68
N ARG A 32 -8.85 8.68 11.33
CA ARG A 32 -10.01 9.37 11.93
C ARG A 32 -11.37 8.92 11.34
N LEU A 33 -11.42 8.28 10.17
CA LEU A 33 -12.66 7.78 9.54
C LEU A 33 -13.17 6.49 10.20
N SER A 34 -14.50 6.33 10.25
CA SER A 34 -15.15 5.12 10.73
C SER A 34 -14.86 3.89 9.84
N PRO A 35 -14.95 2.65 10.36
CA PRO A 35 -14.69 1.44 9.57
C PRO A 35 -15.52 1.32 8.28
N ALA A 36 -16.73 1.90 8.28
CA ALA A 36 -17.66 1.92 7.15
C ALA A 36 -17.23 2.94 6.06
N GLU A 37 -16.90 4.17 6.43
CA GLU A 37 -16.35 5.17 5.48
C GLU A 37 -15.05 4.69 4.85
N GLN A 38 -14.16 4.10 5.66
CA GLN A 38 -12.96 3.44 5.16
C GLN A 38 -13.29 2.29 4.18
N ALA A 39 -14.42 1.59 4.34
CA ALA A 39 -14.82 0.52 3.44
C ALA A 39 -15.35 1.07 2.11
N ALA A 40 -16.20 2.10 2.15
CA ALA A 40 -16.69 2.80 0.97
C ALA A 40 -15.54 3.38 0.13
N ARG A 41 -14.64 4.16 0.76
CA ARG A 41 -13.46 4.73 0.08
C ARG A 41 -12.45 3.67 -0.40
N ARG A 42 -12.35 2.49 0.27
CA ARG A 42 -11.59 1.33 -0.28
C ARG A 42 -12.20 0.79 -1.57
N ALA A 43 -13.52 0.67 -1.63
CA ALA A 43 -14.22 0.16 -2.80
C ALA A 43 -14.11 1.15 -3.98
N GLU A 44 -14.33 2.44 -3.72
CA GLU A 44 -14.17 3.52 -4.69
C GLU A 44 -12.74 3.56 -5.27
N LEU A 45 -11.71 3.51 -4.41
CA LEU A 45 -10.31 3.48 -4.86
C LEU A 45 -9.98 2.20 -5.64
N LYS A 46 -10.54 1.04 -5.24
CA LYS A 46 -10.38 -0.23 -5.99
C LYS A 46 -10.96 -0.09 -7.40
N GLN A 47 -12.15 0.48 -7.55
CA GLN A 47 -12.79 0.74 -8.84
C GLN A 47 -11.97 1.73 -9.69
N LYS A 48 -11.56 2.87 -9.13
CA LYS A 48 -10.71 3.86 -9.82
C LYS A 48 -9.40 3.24 -10.30
N LEU A 49 -8.72 2.45 -9.46
CA LEU A 49 -7.48 1.75 -9.85
C LEU A 49 -7.67 0.59 -10.83
N GLN A 50 -8.88 0.02 -10.95
CA GLN A 50 -9.19 -0.97 -11.99
C GLN A 50 -9.38 -0.31 -13.36
N GLN A 51 -9.89 0.92 -13.41
CA GLN A 51 -10.09 1.70 -14.62
C GLN A 51 -8.82 2.47 -15.06
N ALA A 52 -7.97 2.85 -14.10
CA ALA A 52 -6.74 3.62 -14.34
C ALA A 52 -5.71 2.90 -15.22
N THR A 53 -4.95 3.65 -16.02
CA THR A 53 -3.88 3.11 -16.87
C THR A 53 -2.70 2.51 -16.08
N PRO A 54 -1.84 1.67 -16.68
CA PRO A 54 -0.59 1.21 -16.06
C PRO A 54 0.27 2.33 -15.48
N GLN A 55 0.36 3.48 -16.17
CA GLN A 55 1.14 4.64 -15.76
C GLN A 55 0.49 5.37 -14.57
N GLU A 56 -0.83 5.53 -14.57
CA GLU A 56 -1.56 6.06 -13.41
C GLU A 56 -1.43 5.14 -12.20
N ARG A 57 -1.56 3.81 -12.38
CA ARG A 57 -1.33 2.83 -11.32
C ARG A 57 0.11 2.87 -10.80
N ALA A 58 1.09 3.24 -11.63
CA ALA A 58 2.48 3.42 -11.21
C ALA A 58 2.68 4.73 -10.42
N ALA A 59 2.15 5.84 -10.91
CA ALA A 59 2.20 7.13 -10.23
C ALA A 59 1.45 7.11 -8.88
N PHE A 60 0.35 6.37 -8.77
CA PHE A 60 -0.31 6.09 -7.48
C PHE A 60 0.63 5.38 -6.50
N ARG A 61 1.35 4.34 -6.94
CA ARG A 61 2.31 3.62 -6.08
C ARG A 61 3.49 4.50 -5.64
N ASN A 62 3.98 5.36 -6.54
CA ASN A 62 5.06 6.31 -6.25
C ASN A 62 4.62 7.34 -5.20
N ARG A 63 3.54 8.09 -5.45
CA ARG A 63 2.99 9.07 -4.51
C ARG A 63 2.67 8.45 -3.14
N LEU A 64 2.17 7.21 -3.11
CA LEU A 64 1.88 6.48 -1.86
C LEU A 64 3.13 6.08 -1.10
N ARG A 65 4.25 5.83 -1.78
CA ARG A 65 5.57 5.70 -1.13
C ARG A 65 6.05 7.07 -0.64
N GLU A 66 6.06 8.09 -1.51
CA GLU A 66 6.54 9.44 -1.19
C GLU A 66 5.87 9.99 0.09
N ARG A 67 4.53 10.02 0.14
CA ARG A 67 3.80 10.49 1.33
C ARG A 67 4.09 9.66 2.59
N LEU A 68 4.39 8.36 2.48
CA LEU A 68 4.77 7.54 3.62
C LEU A 68 6.25 7.70 4.01
N GLU A 69 7.14 8.10 3.09
CA GLU A 69 8.53 8.44 3.38
C GLU A 69 8.65 9.85 3.99
N GLU A 70 7.72 10.76 3.70
CA GLU A 70 7.56 12.11 4.30
C GLU A 70 7.06 12.09 5.76
N MET A 71 6.26 11.10 6.16
CA MET A 71 5.70 11.03 7.53
C MET A 71 6.79 10.94 8.62
N PRO A 72 6.59 11.52 9.83
CA PRO A 72 7.46 11.30 10.97
C PRO A 72 7.61 9.79 11.31
N PRO A 73 8.81 9.30 11.69
CA PRO A 73 9.04 7.88 11.96
C PRO A 73 8.05 7.25 12.95
N GLU A 74 7.69 8.00 13.98
CA GLU A 74 6.77 7.61 15.06
C GLU A 74 5.35 7.43 14.53
N GLN A 75 4.90 8.33 13.65
CA GLN A 75 3.58 8.21 13.03
C GLN A 75 3.50 6.96 12.17
N ARG A 76 4.50 6.71 11.31
CA ARG A 76 4.55 5.45 10.52
C ARG A 76 4.59 4.24 11.44
N GLN A 77 5.36 4.28 12.54
CA GLN A 77 5.43 3.17 13.51
C GLN A 77 4.10 2.96 14.28
N ALA A 78 3.24 3.97 14.40
CA ALA A 78 1.87 3.79 14.90
C ALA A 78 0.94 3.15 13.85
N LEU A 79 1.20 3.40 12.57
CA LEU A 79 0.39 3.02 11.41
C LEU A 79 0.63 1.60 10.85
N ALA A 80 1.83 1.01 10.86
CA ALA A 80 2.45 0.56 12.10
C ALA A 80 1.71 -0.65 12.66
N GLU A 81 1.82 -0.81 13.98
CA GLU A 81 1.27 -1.97 14.65
C GLU A 81 -0.27 -2.02 14.47
N ARG A 82 -0.96 -0.88 14.25
CA ARG A 82 -2.39 -0.83 13.83
C ARG A 82 -2.70 -1.72 12.61
N THR A 83 -1.92 -1.63 11.54
CA THR A 83 -2.15 -2.48 10.35
C THR A 83 -1.80 -3.95 10.64
N ARG A 84 -0.75 -4.18 11.41
CA ARG A 84 -0.27 -5.53 11.77
C ARG A 84 -1.25 -6.26 12.69
N GLU A 85 -1.75 -5.59 13.72
CA GLU A 85 -2.83 -6.04 14.60
C GLU A 85 -4.08 -6.37 13.77
N ARG A 86 -4.50 -5.46 12.88
CA ARG A 86 -5.67 -5.70 12.02
C ARG A 86 -5.47 -6.97 11.19
N TRP A 87 -4.28 -7.18 10.62
CA TRP A 87 -3.94 -8.42 9.91
C TRP A 87 -3.96 -9.65 10.82
N GLN A 88 -3.40 -9.56 12.04
CA GLN A 88 -3.42 -10.66 13.01
C GLN A 88 -4.84 -11.06 13.41
N LYS A 89 -5.72 -10.07 13.62
CA LYS A 89 -7.13 -10.20 14.03
C LYS A 89 -8.07 -10.79 12.95
N LEU A 90 -7.65 -10.88 11.68
CA LEU A 90 -8.41 -11.59 10.63
C LEU A 90 -8.40 -13.12 10.87
N ASP A 91 -9.44 -13.84 10.46
CA ASP A 91 -9.41 -15.30 10.45
C ASP A 91 -8.54 -15.87 9.28
N PRO A 92 -8.23 -17.18 9.26
CA PRO A 92 -7.43 -17.79 8.19
C PRO A 92 -8.06 -17.70 6.79
N GLN A 93 -9.39 -17.76 6.67
CA GLN A 93 -10.11 -17.68 5.41
C GLN A 93 -10.08 -16.26 4.84
N GLU A 94 -10.25 -15.23 5.67
CA GLU A 94 -10.06 -13.82 5.31
C GLU A 94 -8.62 -13.52 4.88
N LYS A 95 -7.63 -14.01 5.65
CA LYS A 95 -6.20 -13.91 5.28
C LYS A 95 -5.95 -14.53 3.91
N GLN A 96 -6.45 -15.74 3.65
CA GLN A 96 -6.28 -16.43 2.38
C GLN A 96 -7.01 -15.72 1.22
N ARG A 97 -8.20 -15.18 1.45
CA ARG A 97 -8.96 -14.36 0.48
C ARG A 97 -8.14 -13.15 0.03
N LEU A 98 -7.57 -12.40 0.97
CA LEU A 98 -6.74 -11.22 0.67
C LEU A 98 -5.40 -11.58 0.00
N ILE A 99 -4.78 -12.70 0.38
CA ILE A 99 -3.59 -13.24 -0.30
C ILE A 99 -3.92 -13.59 -1.76
N ASN A 100 -5.06 -14.24 -2.01
CA ASN A 100 -5.49 -14.61 -3.35
C ASN A 100 -5.87 -13.38 -4.19
N GLU A 101 -6.65 -12.42 -3.67
CA GLU A 101 -6.91 -11.14 -4.36
C GLU A 101 -5.62 -10.41 -4.76
N ARG A 102 -4.58 -10.46 -3.92
CA ARG A 102 -3.27 -9.88 -4.23
C ARG A 102 -2.53 -10.67 -5.32
N ARG A 103 -2.59 -12.00 -5.29
CA ARG A 103 -1.97 -12.90 -6.30
C ARG A 103 -2.61 -12.68 -7.67
N GLU A 104 -3.94 -12.69 -7.76
CA GLU A 104 -4.65 -12.50 -9.03
C GLU A 104 -4.45 -11.10 -9.60
N ARG A 105 -4.38 -10.05 -8.76
CA ARG A 105 -4.04 -8.69 -9.23
C ARG A 105 -2.64 -8.61 -9.84
N VAL A 106 -1.66 -9.33 -9.30
CA VAL A 106 -0.29 -9.38 -9.86
C VAL A 106 -0.23 -10.25 -11.12
N LYS A 107 -1.06 -11.30 -11.24
CA LYS A 107 -1.23 -12.05 -12.50
C LYS A 107 -1.86 -11.16 -13.60
N ALA A 108 -2.82 -10.31 -13.26
CA ALA A 108 -3.48 -9.41 -14.22
C ALA A 108 -2.62 -8.21 -14.68
N MET A 109 -1.49 -7.92 -14.01
CA MET A 109 -0.55 -6.87 -14.44
C MET A 109 0.20 -7.23 -15.72
N SER A 110 0.41 -6.23 -16.58
CA SER A 110 1.27 -6.38 -17.77
C SER A 110 2.72 -6.72 -17.40
N PRO A 111 3.53 -7.27 -18.33
CA PRO A 111 4.95 -7.50 -18.08
C PRO A 111 5.69 -6.23 -17.61
N GLU A 112 5.32 -5.06 -18.12
CA GLU A 112 5.90 -3.74 -17.82
C GLU A 112 5.56 -3.33 -16.38
N GLU A 113 4.29 -3.47 -16.00
CA GLU A 113 3.83 -3.21 -14.63
C GLU A 113 4.51 -4.14 -13.61
N ARG A 114 4.69 -5.41 -13.97
CA ARG A 114 5.42 -6.38 -13.15
C ARG A 114 6.90 -5.99 -13.02
N ARG A 115 7.56 -5.55 -14.11
CA ARG A 115 8.95 -5.05 -14.07
C ARG A 115 9.05 -3.83 -13.15
N GLN A 116 8.18 -2.83 -13.30
CA GLN A 116 8.13 -1.66 -12.40
C GLN A 116 7.91 -2.06 -10.94
N LEU A 117 6.99 -2.98 -10.65
CA LEU A 117 6.73 -3.46 -9.29
C LEU A 117 7.93 -4.23 -8.69
N ILE A 118 8.70 -4.93 -9.53
CA ILE A 118 9.95 -5.60 -9.12
C ILE A 118 11.03 -4.56 -8.81
N GLU A 119 11.22 -3.53 -9.63
CA GLU A 119 12.21 -2.48 -9.36
C GLU A 119 11.84 -1.64 -8.13
N GLN A 120 10.57 -1.24 -7.97
CA GLN A 120 10.08 -0.59 -6.75
C GLN A 120 10.37 -1.45 -5.50
N ARG A 121 10.24 -2.78 -5.59
CA ARG A 121 10.59 -3.70 -4.49
C ARG A 121 12.10 -3.84 -4.29
N ARG A 122 12.90 -3.84 -5.36
CA ARG A 122 14.37 -3.87 -5.31
C ARG A 122 14.93 -2.63 -4.63
N GLU A 123 14.43 -1.44 -4.97
CA GLU A 123 14.80 -0.18 -4.32
C GLU A 123 14.53 -0.22 -2.81
N ILE A 124 13.31 -0.59 -2.40
CA ILE A 124 12.91 -0.67 -0.99
C ILE A 124 13.77 -1.68 -0.21
N LEU A 125 14.07 -2.85 -0.80
CA LEU A 125 14.97 -3.82 -0.18
C LEU A 125 16.44 -3.32 -0.18
N GLY A 126 16.83 -2.51 -1.16
CA GLY A 126 18.13 -1.85 -1.24
C GLY A 126 18.39 -0.95 -0.02
N LYS A 127 17.35 -0.23 0.47
CA LYS A 127 17.40 0.61 1.67
C LYS A 127 17.57 -0.17 3.00
N LEU A 128 17.51 -1.51 3.00
CA LEU A 128 17.70 -2.36 4.18
C LEU A 128 19.10 -2.98 4.25
N SER A 129 19.63 -3.23 5.45
CA SER A 129 20.87 -3.98 5.65
C SER A 129 20.75 -5.47 5.27
N PRO A 130 21.85 -6.22 5.07
CA PRO A 130 21.80 -7.67 4.84
C PRO A 130 21.06 -8.44 5.94
N GLU A 131 21.27 -8.05 7.20
CA GLU A 131 20.64 -8.64 8.39
C GLU A 131 19.14 -8.31 8.45
N GLU A 132 18.76 -7.07 8.13
CA GLU A 132 17.35 -6.67 8.02
C GLU A 132 16.63 -7.42 6.88
N ARG A 133 17.30 -7.65 5.75
CA ARG A 133 16.78 -8.49 4.65
C ARG A 133 16.63 -9.95 5.07
N ALA A 134 17.57 -10.50 5.85
CA ALA A 134 17.48 -11.86 6.37
C ALA A 134 16.29 -12.02 7.33
N LEU A 135 16.17 -11.13 8.32
CA LEU A 135 15.04 -11.09 9.27
C LEU A 135 13.69 -10.84 8.57
N LEU A 136 13.67 -10.10 7.47
CA LEU A 136 12.47 -9.90 6.65
C LEU A 136 12.14 -11.16 5.83
N ARG A 137 13.13 -11.85 5.27
CA ARG A 137 12.95 -13.13 4.57
C ARG A 137 12.37 -14.17 5.52
N GLU A 138 13.00 -14.39 6.68
CA GLU A 138 12.54 -15.29 7.74
C GLU A 138 11.06 -15.06 8.08
N LYS A 139 10.65 -13.80 8.31
CA LYS A 139 9.25 -13.44 8.63
C LYS A 139 8.27 -13.57 7.47
N LEU A 140 8.75 -13.71 6.23
CA LEU A 140 7.94 -13.92 5.03
C LEU A 140 8.00 -15.38 4.53
N THR A 141 8.90 -16.20 5.08
CA THR A 141 9.07 -17.63 4.78
C THR A 141 9.08 -18.47 6.06
N GLY A 142 8.36 -18.01 7.10
CA GLY A 142 8.00 -18.83 8.25
C GLY A 142 7.15 -20.03 7.82
N PRO A 143 7.09 -21.08 8.66
CA PRO A 143 6.71 -22.44 8.25
C PRO A 143 5.35 -22.55 7.56
#